data_AF-A0A6A4K0B6-F1
#
_entry.id   AF-A0A6A4K0B6-F1
#
_cell.length_a   1.000
_cell.length_b   1.000
_cell.length_c   1.000
_cell.angle_alpha   90.00
_cell.angle_beta   90.00
_cell.angle_gamma   90.00
#
_symmetry.space_group_name_H-M   'P 1'
#
loop_
_entity.id
_entity.type
_entity.pdbx_description
1 polymer ?
#
loop_
_entity_poly.entity_id
_entity_poly.type
_entity_poly.pdbx_seq_one_letter_code
_entity_poly.pdbx_strand_id
1 'polypeptide(L)'
;MKFFVRTLILLVTSVAAISAGNVYEVALDGEAKHKLFWNLNYNNSHIKFEVHAKVKDDEWFAVGFSDHGDFENGDYCVYYPYEWPKEAKMLNVWTDDKCIAHSFEGKEQICSNFHVVYSKIVKFTFTRPFDKCSDHHYQIEDGTTHIVWSRGNGPLVDRSLCRRKEEGMTRVQLLKTEGQGGPHPPSTWVFNPKANKIKVPSSDTTYWCQTVELPSSLEQKHHVIQAESDLTKGNEGLVHHMEFFHCKVPLSTPIPEYSGLCDKKPESVLPCAKVIAAWAMGAPPFVYPEDAGLPVGGPNYTLYGMLEVHYNNPLKLDNWVDSSGFKIYLTPDLRKYDAGIIELGLEYIDKMAIPPKQPAFSLSGYCITDCLNVALPEEGIMMFGAQLHTHLTGVMTETRHIRQGVELERLNYDYHYSPHFQEIRLLKKQRSILPGDALIQTCYYNTMKRENITLGGFKTTDEMCVSYVYYYPKIDLEVCKSSISDDALENYFDMMRKLEDQKTGNGRPISQSYGAIEWNPMRVRVLDQLYKESPIYMQCNNSAGNRFPGDWSHMQPTSVALPKPRDANKCYDDVDRYMTENTLAEGLALDEKSSHYGSWMT
;
A
#
# COMPACT_ATOMS: atom_id res chain seq x y z
N MET A 1 -27.55 -12.57 -76.53
CA MET A 1 -28.57 -11.76 -75.83
C MET A 1 -28.78 -12.36 -74.44
N LYS A 2 -28.17 -11.76 -73.40
CA LYS A 2 -28.41 -11.90 -71.95
C LYS A 2 -27.21 -11.24 -71.24
N PHE A 3 -27.40 -10.07 -70.65
CA PHE A 3 -26.42 -9.45 -69.74
C PHE A 3 -27.00 -9.45 -68.33
N PHE A 4 -26.18 -9.92 -67.40
CA PHE A 4 -26.49 -10.29 -66.03
C PHE A 4 -26.29 -9.13 -65.05
N VAL A 5 -27.03 -9.22 -63.94
CA VAL A 5 -27.15 -8.33 -62.79
C VAL A 5 -25.79 -8.00 -62.14
N ARG A 6 -25.58 -6.72 -61.78
CA ARG A 6 -24.47 -6.27 -60.93
C ARG A 6 -24.84 -6.43 -59.45
N THR A 7 -24.12 -7.29 -58.74
CA THR A 7 -24.12 -7.37 -57.28
C THR A 7 -22.97 -6.51 -56.74
N LEU A 8 -23.30 -5.50 -55.93
CA LEU A 8 -22.35 -4.67 -55.21
C LEU A 8 -22.11 -5.31 -53.83
N ILE A 9 -20.93 -5.89 -53.61
CA ILE A 9 -20.51 -6.38 -52.30
C ILE A 9 -19.72 -5.24 -51.64
N LEU A 10 -20.33 -4.58 -50.64
CA LEU A 10 -19.60 -3.73 -49.70
C LEU A 10 -18.87 -4.63 -48.70
N LEU A 11 -17.55 -4.78 -48.86
CA LEU A 11 -16.69 -5.27 -47.77
C LEU A 11 -16.49 -4.12 -46.79
N VAL A 12 -17.22 -4.16 -45.67
CA VAL A 12 -16.90 -3.37 -44.48
C VAL A 12 -15.78 -4.11 -43.76
N THR A 13 -14.53 -3.71 -44.02
CA THR A 13 -13.41 -4.10 -43.16
C THR A 13 -13.47 -3.25 -41.90
N SER A 14 -14.14 -3.77 -40.87
CA SER A 14 -13.95 -3.29 -39.50
C SER A 14 -12.52 -3.63 -39.08
N VAL A 15 -11.61 -2.67 -39.25
CA VAL A 15 -10.35 -2.69 -38.51
C VAL A 15 -10.75 -2.44 -37.06
N ALA A 16 -10.86 -3.51 -36.28
CA ALA A 16 -10.91 -3.41 -34.84
C ALA A 16 -9.64 -2.65 -34.43
N ALA A 17 -9.81 -1.41 -33.99
CA ALA A 17 -8.75 -0.69 -33.31
C ALA A 17 -8.39 -1.52 -32.08
N ILE A 18 -7.26 -2.23 -32.14
CA ILE A 18 -6.60 -2.76 -30.96
C ILE A 18 -6.30 -1.50 -30.13
N SER A 19 -7.01 -1.30 -29.03
CA SER A 19 -6.71 -0.21 -28.12
C SER A 19 -5.24 -0.37 -27.72
N ALA A 20 -4.39 0.57 -28.11
CA ALA A 20 -3.09 0.68 -27.49
C ALA A 20 -3.35 0.88 -25.99
N GLY A 21 -3.05 -0.13 -25.18
CA GLY A 21 -3.28 -0.05 -23.73
C GLY A 21 -2.51 1.13 -23.13
N ASN A 22 -2.90 1.54 -21.93
CA ASN A 22 -2.25 2.67 -21.27
C ASN A 22 -0.76 2.36 -21.04
N VAL A 23 0.11 3.35 -21.25
CA VAL A 23 1.53 3.26 -20.93
C VAL A 23 1.76 4.02 -19.64
N TYR A 24 2.30 3.32 -18.65
CA TYR A 24 2.65 3.89 -17.36
C TYR A 24 4.16 4.15 -17.31
N GLU A 25 4.59 5.09 -16.47
CA GLU A 25 6.01 5.44 -16.32
C GLU A 25 6.41 5.71 -14.87
N VAL A 26 7.69 5.50 -14.56
CA VAL A 26 8.30 5.86 -13.29
C VAL A 26 9.78 6.22 -13.47
N ALA A 27 10.26 7.21 -12.70
CA ALA A 27 11.68 7.49 -12.57
C ALA A 27 12.34 6.44 -11.64
N LEU A 28 13.45 5.86 -12.08
CA LEU A 28 14.18 4.85 -11.30
C LEU A 28 15.14 5.51 -10.30
N ASP A 29 15.60 6.73 -10.59
CA ASP A 29 16.53 7.50 -9.77
C ASP A 29 16.02 8.93 -9.47
N GLY A 30 16.56 9.55 -8.42
CA GLY A 30 16.11 10.88 -7.97
C GLY A 30 16.26 12.00 -9.00
N GLU A 31 17.24 11.88 -9.91
CA GLU A 31 17.47 12.82 -11.01
C GLU A 31 16.72 12.43 -12.31
N ALA A 32 15.96 11.34 -12.31
CA ALA A 32 15.25 10.79 -13.47
C ALA A 32 16.13 10.56 -14.71
N LYS A 33 17.41 10.18 -14.53
CA LYS A 33 18.32 9.75 -15.62
C LYS A 33 17.91 8.40 -16.19
N HIS A 34 17.31 7.57 -15.35
CA HIS A 34 16.81 6.25 -15.70
C HIS A 34 15.29 6.23 -15.52
N LYS A 35 14.57 5.68 -16.51
CA LYS A 35 13.10 5.58 -16.48
C LYS A 35 12.66 4.19 -16.88
N LEU A 36 11.59 3.73 -16.25
CA LEU A 36 10.89 2.50 -16.61
C LEU A 36 9.49 2.86 -17.09
N PHE A 37 9.10 2.25 -18.20
CA PHE A 37 7.76 2.31 -18.75
C PHE A 37 7.18 0.91 -18.80
N TRP A 38 5.87 0.77 -18.62
CA TRP A 38 5.22 -0.51 -18.77
C TRP A 38 3.81 -0.41 -19.32
N ASN A 39 3.37 -1.49 -19.95
CA ASN A 39 2.01 -1.70 -20.41
C ASN A 39 1.55 -3.11 -20.01
N LEU A 40 0.28 -3.21 -19.63
CA LEU A 40 -0.33 -4.42 -19.06
C LEU A 40 -1.15 -5.17 -20.12
N ASN A 41 -1.02 -6.49 -20.12
CA ASN A 41 -1.90 -7.39 -20.86
C ASN A 41 -2.49 -8.42 -19.91
N TYR A 42 -3.65 -8.08 -19.32
CA TYR A 42 -4.37 -8.96 -18.40
C TYR A 42 -4.87 -10.25 -19.06
N ASN A 43 -5.19 -10.24 -20.36
CA ASN A 43 -5.69 -11.43 -21.06
C ASN A 43 -4.63 -12.53 -21.15
N ASN A 44 -3.36 -12.13 -21.28
CA ASN A 44 -2.24 -13.07 -21.34
C ASN A 44 -1.48 -13.17 -20.00
N SER A 45 -1.84 -12.38 -18.98
CA SER A 45 -1.05 -12.22 -17.74
C SER A 45 0.41 -11.87 -18.01
N HIS A 46 0.67 -10.87 -18.87
CA HIS A 46 2.02 -10.40 -19.20
C HIS A 46 2.14 -8.89 -19.05
N ILE A 47 3.36 -8.43 -18.73
CA ILE A 47 3.76 -7.03 -18.71
C ILE A 47 4.84 -6.83 -19.76
N LYS A 48 4.68 -5.80 -20.59
CA LYS A 48 5.73 -5.33 -21.49
C LYS A 48 6.39 -4.12 -20.86
N PHE A 49 7.71 -4.21 -20.66
CA PHE A 49 8.54 -3.14 -20.12
C PHE A 49 9.34 -2.46 -21.23
N GLU A 50 9.59 -1.17 -21.06
CA GLU A 50 10.59 -0.40 -21.79
C GLU A 50 11.44 0.38 -20.78
N VAL A 51 12.76 0.27 -20.89
CA VAL A 51 13.71 0.94 -20.00
C VAL A 51 14.48 1.97 -20.81
N HIS A 52 14.56 3.19 -20.29
CA HIS A 52 15.42 4.25 -20.80
C HIS A 52 16.61 4.38 -19.86
N ALA A 53 17.77 3.89 -20.27
CA ALA A 53 18.97 3.83 -19.45
C ALA A 53 20.10 4.69 -20.02
N LYS A 54 20.64 5.57 -19.18
CA LYS A 54 21.86 6.33 -19.48
C LYS A 54 23.10 5.53 -19.08
N VAL A 55 23.56 4.67 -19.98
CA VAL A 55 24.71 3.78 -19.79
C VAL A 55 25.77 4.01 -20.87
N LYS A 56 27.03 3.66 -20.57
CA LYS A 56 28.13 3.59 -21.55
C LYS A 56 28.05 2.31 -22.39
N ASP A 57 28.83 2.25 -23.47
CA ASP A 57 28.82 1.13 -24.42
C ASP A 57 29.20 -0.22 -23.78
N ASP A 58 30.00 -0.22 -22.71
CA ASP A 58 30.48 -1.40 -21.97
C ASP A 58 29.71 -1.67 -20.66
N GLU A 59 28.63 -0.92 -20.42
CA GLU A 59 27.84 -0.99 -19.18
C GLU A 59 26.56 -1.81 -19.38
N TRP A 60 26.37 -2.80 -18.51
CA TRP A 60 25.09 -3.50 -18.39
C TRP A 60 24.13 -2.73 -17.50
N PHE A 61 22.83 -2.96 -17.68
CA PHE A 61 21.77 -2.35 -16.87
C PHE A 61 20.75 -3.42 -16.45
N ALA A 62 20.59 -3.61 -15.15
CA ALA A 62 19.68 -4.57 -14.54
C ALA A 62 18.44 -3.84 -14.00
N VAL A 63 17.27 -4.37 -14.32
CA VAL A 63 16.01 -4.04 -13.65
C VAL A 63 15.47 -5.32 -13.05
N GLY A 64 15.17 -5.31 -11.77
CA GLY A 64 14.66 -6.46 -11.06
C GLY A 64 13.59 -6.09 -10.04
N PHE A 65 13.12 -7.13 -9.38
CA PHE A 65 12.01 -7.10 -8.45
C PHE A 65 12.37 -7.94 -7.24
N SER A 66 12.13 -7.41 -6.05
CA SER A 66 12.38 -8.08 -4.78
C SER A 66 11.26 -7.78 -3.80
N ASP A 67 11.22 -8.53 -2.71
CA ASP A 67 10.14 -8.47 -1.73
C ASP A 67 9.95 -7.05 -1.16
N HIS A 68 10.97 -6.53 -0.46
CA HIS A 68 10.94 -5.20 0.17
C HIS A 68 11.95 -4.20 -0.39
N GLY A 69 12.47 -4.47 -1.60
CA GLY A 69 13.38 -3.57 -2.31
C GLY A 69 14.86 -3.76 -1.97
N ASP A 70 15.19 -4.83 -1.27
CA ASP A 70 16.57 -5.29 -1.11
C ASP A 70 17.12 -5.82 -2.43
N PHE A 71 18.43 -5.75 -2.62
CA PHE A 71 19.08 -6.20 -3.85
C PHE A 71 19.47 -7.69 -3.77
N GLU A 72 19.50 -8.24 -2.57
CA GLU A 72 19.51 -9.65 -2.25
C GLU A 72 18.17 -10.30 -2.61
N ASN A 73 18.19 -11.59 -2.97
CA ASN A 73 16.97 -12.37 -3.26
C ASN A 73 16.05 -11.73 -4.32
N GLY A 74 16.63 -11.02 -5.30
CA GLY A 74 15.90 -10.33 -6.36
C GLY A 74 15.89 -11.12 -7.68
N ASP A 75 14.85 -10.91 -8.48
CA ASP A 75 14.69 -11.46 -9.84
C ASP A 75 14.88 -10.35 -10.89
N TYR A 76 15.88 -10.49 -11.74
CA TYR A 76 16.38 -9.43 -12.64
C TYR A 76 16.29 -9.81 -14.11
N CYS A 77 15.87 -8.84 -14.91
CA CYS A 77 16.07 -8.78 -16.36
C CYS A 77 17.21 -7.80 -16.65
N VAL A 78 18.29 -8.28 -17.25
CA VAL A 78 19.53 -7.53 -17.44
C VAL A 78 19.82 -7.32 -18.93
N TYR A 79 19.87 -6.05 -19.33
CA TYR A 79 20.48 -5.65 -20.59
C TYR A 79 22.00 -5.82 -20.48
N TYR A 80 22.58 -6.68 -21.32
CA TYR A 80 24.02 -6.93 -21.36
C TYR A 80 24.61 -6.58 -22.75
N PRO A 81 25.48 -5.56 -22.85
CA PRO A 81 26.21 -5.29 -24.08
C PRO A 81 27.31 -6.35 -24.26
N TYR A 82 27.41 -6.94 -25.45
CA TYR A 82 28.58 -7.75 -25.80
C TYR A 82 29.55 -6.94 -26.67
N GLU A 83 30.82 -7.35 -26.66
CA GLU A 83 31.81 -6.84 -27.61
C GLU A 83 31.39 -7.21 -29.05
N TRP A 84 31.43 -6.21 -29.93
CA TRP A 84 31.22 -6.39 -31.36
C TRP A 84 32.13 -7.52 -31.89
N PRO A 85 31.63 -8.49 -32.68
CA PRO A 85 30.40 -8.45 -33.48
C PRO A 85 29.15 -9.04 -32.80
N LYS A 86 29.16 -9.30 -31.48
CA LYS A 86 28.01 -9.88 -30.79
C LYS A 86 26.96 -8.81 -30.47
N GLU A 87 25.70 -9.11 -30.78
CA GLU A 87 24.56 -8.28 -30.40
C GLU A 87 24.33 -8.33 -28.89
N ALA A 88 23.78 -7.24 -28.33
CA ALA A 88 23.36 -7.21 -26.94
C ALA A 88 22.29 -8.28 -26.66
N LYS A 89 22.22 -8.74 -25.42
CA LYS A 89 21.23 -9.74 -24.99
C LYS A 89 20.48 -9.28 -23.75
N MET A 90 19.28 -9.84 -23.60
CA MET A 90 18.58 -9.87 -22.33
C MET A 90 19.00 -11.13 -21.57
N LEU A 91 19.48 -10.96 -20.35
CA LEU A 91 19.79 -12.06 -19.43
C LEU A 91 18.76 -12.06 -18.31
N ASN A 92 18.33 -13.23 -17.88
CA ASN A 92 17.51 -13.38 -16.68
C ASN A 92 18.40 -13.93 -15.57
N VAL A 93 18.49 -13.19 -14.47
CA VAL A 93 19.39 -13.46 -13.35
C VAL A 93 18.61 -13.34 -12.05
N TRP A 94 18.94 -14.15 -11.05
CA TRP A 94 18.50 -13.93 -9.68
C TRP A 94 19.70 -13.71 -8.75
N THR A 95 19.50 -13.02 -7.64
CA THR A 95 20.53 -12.82 -6.61
C THR A 95 20.24 -13.66 -5.38
N ASP A 96 21.28 -14.22 -4.75
CA ASP A 96 21.12 -14.87 -3.44
C ASP A 96 21.16 -13.88 -2.27
N ASP A 97 21.18 -14.40 -1.04
CA ASP A 97 21.28 -13.65 0.22
C ASP A 97 22.60 -12.88 0.39
N LYS A 98 23.60 -13.16 -0.46
CA LYS A 98 24.89 -12.46 -0.55
C LYS A 98 24.96 -11.58 -1.80
N CYS A 99 23.83 -11.42 -2.47
CA CYS A 99 23.66 -10.67 -3.70
C CYS A 99 24.49 -11.20 -4.89
N ILE A 100 24.91 -12.46 -4.85
CA ILE A 100 25.64 -13.09 -5.96
C ILE A 100 24.64 -13.42 -7.07
N ALA A 101 24.95 -13.00 -8.29
CA ALA A 101 24.10 -13.23 -9.45
C ALA A 101 24.26 -14.65 -10.03
N HIS A 102 23.13 -15.32 -10.16
CA HIS A 102 22.97 -16.66 -10.72
C HIS A 102 22.09 -16.59 -11.97
N SER A 103 22.47 -17.26 -13.05
CA SER A 103 21.69 -17.24 -14.30
C SER A 103 20.55 -18.25 -14.27
N PHE A 104 19.40 -17.87 -14.81
CA PHE A 104 18.34 -18.84 -15.12
C PHE A 104 18.66 -19.58 -16.43
N GLU A 105 18.50 -20.91 -16.43
CA GLU A 105 18.74 -21.76 -17.59
C GLU A 105 17.45 -22.37 -18.14
N GLY A 106 17.43 -22.62 -19.46
CA GLY A 106 16.38 -23.37 -20.13
C GLY A 106 14.98 -22.80 -19.94
N LYS A 107 14.07 -23.61 -19.40
CA LYS A 107 12.67 -23.24 -19.24
C LYS A 107 12.43 -22.20 -18.16
N GLU A 108 13.42 -21.87 -17.32
CA GLU A 108 13.29 -20.88 -16.25
C GLU A 108 13.39 -19.44 -16.75
N GLN A 109 13.84 -19.16 -17.98
CA GLN A 109 13.87 -17.77 -18.47
C GLN A 109 12.47 -17.18 -18.67
N ILE A 110 12.24 -15.98 -18.11
CA ILE A 110 10.97 -15.24 -18.20
C ILE A 110 11.08 -13.87 -18.87
N CYS A 111 12.29 -13.31 -18.99
CA CYS A 111 12.53 -12.05 -19.71
C CYS A 111 12.62 -12.33 -21.23
N SER A 112 11.54 -12.09 -21.97
CA SER A 112 11.41 -12.43 -23.40
C SER A 112 11.16 -11.21 -24.29
N ASN A 113 11.04 -11.41 -25.61
CA ASN A 113 10.72 -10.35 -26.60
C ASN A 113 11.65 -9.13 -26.50
N PHE A 114 12.95 -9.39 -26.39
CA PHE A 114 13.96 -8.35 -26.23
C PHE A 114 14.18 -7.56 -27.53
N HIS A 115 14.15 -6.23 -27.41
CA HIS A 115 14.57 -5.32 -28.47
C HIS A 115 15.37 -4.17 -27.85
N VAL A 116 16.37 -3.66 -28.57
CA VAL A 116 17.20 -2.53 -28.13
C VAL A 116 17.35 -1.50 -29.25
N VAL A 117 17.32 -0.23 -28.87
CA VAL A 117 17.55 0.91 -29.74
C VAL A 117 18.64 1.79 -29.12
N TYR A 118 19.70 2.02 -29.90
CA TYR A 118 20.82 2.87 -29.52
C TYR A 118 20.58 4.30 -30.00
N SER A 119 20.61 5.25 -29.06
CA SER A 119 20.48 6.69 -29.35
C SER A 119 21.41 7.49 -28.42
N LYS A 120 21.00 8.69 -27.96
CA LYS A 120 21.70 9.39 -26.87
C LYS A 120 21.62 8.64 -25.54
N ILE A 121 20.62 7.76 -25.40
CA ILE A 121 20.43 6.83 -24.29
C ILE A 121 20.12 5.46 -24.89
N VAL A 122 20.42 4.40 -24.14
CA VAL A 122 20.04 3.03 -24.50
C VAL A 122 18.58 2.84 -24.12
N LYS A 123 17.76 2.44 -25.09
CA LYS A 123 16.37 2.06 -24.85
C LYS A 123 16.20 0.59 -25.13
N PHE A 124 15.63 -0.16 -24.21
CA PHE A 124 15.37 -1.57 -24.44
C PHE A 124 14.02 -2.01 -23.90
N THR A 125 13.41 -3.00 -24.57
CA THR A 125 12.12 -3.56 -24.20
C THR A 125 12.24 -5.03 -23.89
N PHE A 126 11.41 -5.54 -22.99
CA PHE A 126 11.23 -6.97 -22.74
C PHE A 126 9.82 -7.25 -22.24
N THR A 127 9.40 -8.51 -22.30
CA THR A 127 8.10 -8.97 -21.78
C THR A 127 8.33 -10.00 -20.69
N ARG A 128 7.56 -9.92 -19.62
CA ARG A 128 7.58 -10.83 -18.47
C ARG A 128 6.14 -11.28 -18.14
N PRO A 129 5.89 -12.55 -17.80
CA PRO A 129 4.61 -12.97 -17.22
C PRO A 129 4.41 -12.32 -15.83
N PHE A 130 3.18 -12.31 -15.32
CA PHE A 130 2.90 -11.86 -13.95
C PHE A 130 3.61 -12.75 -12.94
N ASP A 131 3.54 -14.06 -13.14
CA ASP A 131 4.11 -15.04 -12.23
C ASP A 131 4.66 -16.26 -12.99
N LYS A 132 5.50 -17.03 -12.29
CA LYS A 132 5.96 -18.34 -12.71
C LYS A 132 6.41 -19.10 -11.48
N CYS A 133 5.93 -20.33 -11.33
CA CYS A 133 6.16 -21.12 -10.13
C CYS A 133 7.58 -21.66 -10.10
N SER A 134 8.45 -20.94 -9.39
CA SER A 134 9.87 -21.23 -9.15
C SER A 134 10.29 -20.46 -7.90
N ASP A 135 11.18 -21.03 -7.09
CA ASP A 135 11.55 -20.46 -5.79
C ASP A 135 12.30 -19.12 -5.90
N HIS A 136 12.85 -18.82 -7.07
CA HIS A 136 13.67 -17.62 -7.32
C HIS A 136 12.96 -16.57 -8.19
N HIS A 137 11.76 -16.84 -8.69
CA HIS A 137 11.01 -15.85 -9.47
C HIS A 137 10.14 -15.00 -8.57
N TYR A 138 10.19 -13.69 -8.79
CA TYR A 138 9.31 -12.75 -8.10
C TYR A 138 7.89 -12.83 -8.66
N GLN A 139 6.88 -12.99 -7.80
CA GLN A 139 5.47 -13.00 -8.20
C GLN A 139 4.95 -11.56 -8.29
N ILE A 140 4.57 -11.10 -9.49
CA ILE A 140 3.89 -9.82 -9.64
C ILE A 140 2.40 -10.02 -9.40
N GLU A 141 1.90 -9.41 -8.35
CA GLU A 141 0.48 -9.43 -7.99
C GLU A 141 -0.07 -8.06 -7.62
N ASP A 142 -1.33 -8.03 -7.17
CA ASP A 142 -1.93 -6.79 -6.66
C ASP A 142 -1.24 -6.36 -5.38
N GLY A 143 -0.89 -5.08 -5.32
CA GLY A 143 -0.10 -4.57 -4.23
C GLY A 143 0.96 -3.59 -4.71
N THR A 144 1.88 -3.33 -3.82
CA THR A 144 3.12 -2.63 -4.09
C THR A 144 4.08 -3.60 -4.78
N THR A 145 4.91 -3.07 -5.68
CA THR A 145 6.04 -3.77 -6.27
C THR A 145 7.28 -2.93 -6.02
N HIS A 146 8.31 -3.55 -5.43
CA HIS A 146 9.61 -2.92 -5.26
C HIS A 146 10.47 -3.22 -6.48
N ILE A 147 10.77 -2.18 -7.26
CA ILE A 147 11.66 -2.26 -8.41
C ILE A 147 13.05 -1.89 -7.93
N VAL A 148 13.98 -2.81 -8.08
CA VAL A 148 15.41 -2.60 -7.82
C VAL A 148 16.15 -2.51 -9.15
N TRP A 149 17.14 -1.64 -9.25
CA TRP A 149 17.93 -1.51 -10.46
C TRP A 149 19.40 -1.29 -10.12
N SER A 150 20.27 -1.76 -11.01
CA SER A 150 21.72 -1.64 -10.85
C SER A 150 22.38 -1.52 -12.21
N ARG A 151 23.52 -0.84 -12.26
CA ARG A 151 24.36 -0.77 -13.46
C ARG A 151 25.83 -0.98 -13.10
N GLY A 152 26.56 -1.55 -14.05
CA GLY A 152 27.98 -1.82 -13.86
C GLY A 152 28.66 -2.30 -15.13
N ASN A 153 29.93 -2.67 -14.99
CA ASN A 153 30.79 -3.13 -16.08
C ASN A 153 31.28 -4.54 -15.76
N GLY A 154 31.74 -5.26 -16.78
CA GLY A 154 32.34 -6.58 -16.63
C GLY A 154 31.30 -7.70 -16.37
N PRO A 155 31.76 -8.88 -15.92
CA PRO A 155 30.92 -10.07 -15.83
C PRO A 155 29.85 -9.94 -14.74
N LEU A 156 28.67 -10.49 -15.05
CA LEU A 156 27.50 -10.54 -14.18
C LEU A 156 27.46 -11.80 -13.30
N VAL A 157 27.60 -12.98 -13.92
CA VAL A 157 27.41 -14.28 -13.25
C VAL A 157 28.54 -14.56 -12.25
N ASP A 158 28.21 -15.17 -11.11
CA ASP A 158 29.12 -15.47 -9.99
C ASP A 158 29.82 -14.23 -9.43
N ARG A 159 29.15 -13.08 -9.56
CA ARG A 159 29.60 -11.80 -9.03
C ARG A 159 28.42 -11.10 -8.37
N SER A 160 28.72 -10.23 -7.40
CA SER A 160 27.66 -9.49 -6.71
C SER A 160 26.93 -8.56 -7.68
N LEU A 161 25.61 -8.45 -7.68
CA LEU A 161 24.89 -7.39 -8.43
C LEU A 161 24.79 -6.07 -7.65
N CYS A 162 25.05 -6.14 -6.34
CA CYS A 162 25.00 -5.05 -5.40
C CYS A 162 26.28 -4.21 -5.43
N ARG A 163 26.13 -2.95 -4.98
CA ARG A 163 27.21 -2.00 -4.70
C ARG A 163 28.19 -1.86 -5.86
N ARG A 164 27.68 -1.91 -7.09
CA ARG A 164 28.49 -1.85 -8.31
C ARG A 164 28.95 -0.44 -8.59
N LYS A 165 28.15 0.31 -9.35
CA LYS A 165 28.48 1.68 -9.74
C LYS A 165 27.41 2.63 -9.29
N GLU A 166 26.19 2.36 -9.74
CA GLU A 166 24.98 3.03 -9.28
C GLU A 166 23.88 1.99 -9.20
N GLU A 167 23.06 2.14 -8.17
CA GLU A 167 21.92 1.28 -7.88
C GLU A 167 20.84 2.11 -7.19
N GLY A 168 19.61 1.61 -7.22
CA GLY A 168 18.51 2.25 -6.55
C GLY A 168 17.29 1.36 -6.48
N MET A 169 16.29 1.85 -5.75
CA MET A 169 15.02 1.20 -5.59
C MET A 169 13.90 2.23 -5.69
N THR A 170 12.82 1.86 -6.35
CA THR A 170 11.58 2.63 -6.41
C THR A 170 10.38 1.72 -6.19
N ARG A 171 9.29 2.28 -5.69
CA ARG A 171 8.05 1.57 -5.41
C ARG A 171 6.97 2.04 -6.39
N VAL A 172 6.25 1.08 -6.94
CA VAL A 172 5.09 1.33 -7.79
C VAL A 172 4.04 0.26 -7.55
N GLN A 173 2.79 0.49 -7.94
CA GLN A 173 1.86 -0.60 -8.22
C GLN A 173 1.94 -0.92 -9.71
N LEU A 174 2.48 -2.08 -10.09
CA LEU A 174 2.58 -2.48 -11.50
C LEU A 174 1.21 -2.80 -12.10
N LEU A 175 0.40 -3.60 -11.39
CA LEU A 175 -0.93 -4.02 -11.85
C LEU A 175 -1.95 -2.90 -11.55
N LYS A 176 -2.18 -2.03 -12.54
CA LYS A 176 -3.08 -0.88 -12.45
C LYS A 176 -4.50 -1.22 -12.89
N THR A 177 -5.50 -0.67 -12.20
CA THR A 177 -6.91 -0.75 -12.61
C THR A 177 -7.16 0.20 -13.80
N GLU A 178 -7.57 -0.34 -14.95
CA GLU A 178 -7.91 0.45 -16.14
C GLU A 178 -9.39 0.87 -16.16
N GLY A 179 -9.69 2.11 -16.59
CA GLY A 179 -10.98 2.46 -17.17
C GLY A 179 -12.18 2.69 -16.23
N GLN A 180 -11.99 3.22 -15.02
CA GLN A 180 -13.10 3.37 -14.04
C GLN A 180 -13.67 4.79 -13.83
N GLY A 181 -13.44 5.73 -14.77
CA GLY A 181 -13.92 7.11 -14.67
C GLY A 181 -14.98 7.48 -15.72
N GLY A 182 -16.08 8.11 -15.28
CA GLY A 182 -17.03 8.78 -16.19
C GLY A 182 -16.51 10.15 -16.66
N PRO A 183 -17.08 10.73 -17.73
CA PRO A 183 -16.67 12.05 -18.22
C PRO A 183 -16.89 13.13 -17.15
N HIS A 184 -16.02 14.15 -17.15
CA HIS A 184 -16.19 15.31 -16.27
C HIS A 184 -17.38 16.17 -16.72
N PRO A 185 -18.30 16.55 -15.81
CA PRO A 185 -19.35 17.52 -16.12
C PRO A 185 -18.78 18.85 -16.63
N PRO A 186 -19.50 19.61 -17.50
CA PRO A 186 -19.01 20.88 -18.03
C PRO A 186 -18.69 21.95 -16.98
N SER A 187 -19.34 21.91 -15.82
CA SER A 187 -19.10 22.82 -14.69
C SER A 187 -17.86 22.47 -13.85
N THR A 188 -17.11 21.44 -14.25
CA THR A 188 -15.92 21.00 -13.51
C THR A 188 -14.84 22.08 -13.52
N TRP A 189 -14.30 22.38 -12.35
CA TRP A 189 -13.17 23.27 -12.15
C TRP A 189 -12.07 22.58 -11.33
N VAL A 190 -10.85 23.15 -11.36
CA VAL A 190 -9.68 22.54 -10.73
C VAL A 190 -9.18 23.42 -9.58
N PHE A 191 -8.96 22.80 -8.43
CA PHE A 191 -8.25 23.38 -7.29
C PHE A 191 -6.85 22.78 -7.19
N ASN A 192 -5.84 23.62 -6.95
CA ASN A 192 -4.43 23.21 -6.94
C ASN A 192 -3.78 23.48 -5.58
N PRO A 193 -3.99 22.64 -4.55
CA PRO A 193 -3.25 22.77 -3.31
C PRO A 193 -1.79 22.35 -3.57
N LYS A 194 -0.87 23.31 -3.48
CA LYS A 194 0.56 23.12 -3.78
C LYS A 194 1.46 23.62 -2.66
N ALA A 195 2.60 22.95 -2.52
CA ALA A 195 3.72 23.42 -1.76
C ALA A 195 4.19 24.79 -2.28
N ASN A 196 4.62 25.67 -1.38
CA ASN A 196 5.10 27.00 -1.75
C ASN A 196 6.63 27.08 -1.68
N LYS A 197 7.31 26.75 -2.80
CA LYS A 197 8.78 26.87 -2.96
C LYS A 197 9.56 26.32 -1.77
N ILE A 198 9.21 25.12 -1.32
CA ILE A 198 9.86 24.44 -0.20
C ILE A 198 11.32 24.18 -0.57
N LYS A 199 12.23 24.56 0.32
CA LYS A 199 13.63 24.11 0.26
C LYS A 199 13.71 22.75 0.94
N VAL A 200 13.80 21.69 0.14
CA VAL A 200 13.76 20.33 0.66
C VAL A 200 15.05 20.07 1.46
N PRO A 201 14.96 19.59 2.72
CA PRO A 201 16.13 19.24 3.50
C PRO A 201 17.02 18.19 2.83
N SER A 202 18.33 18.21 3.12
CA SER A 202 19.30 17.18 2.70
C SER A 202 19.21 15.88 3.51
N SER A 203 18.13 15.70 4.27
CA SER A 203 17.83 14.43 4.94
C SER A 203 17.35 13.40 3.91
N ASP A 204 17.67 12.14 4.15
CA ASP A 204 17.30 11.02 3.27
C ASP A 204 15.78 10.92 3.04
N THR A 205 15.01 11.15 4.10
CA THR A 205 13.56 11.15 4.10
C THR A 205 13.05 12.40 4.80
N THR A 206 12.08 13.11 4.20
CA THR A 206 11.44 14.28 4.80
C THR A 206 9.93 14.25 4.59
N TYR A 207 9.16 14.41 5.66
CA TYR A 207 7.72 14.64 5.62
C TYR A 207 7.46 16.13 5.90
N TRP A 208 6.93 16.84 4.91
CA TRP A 208 6.66 18.27 5.00
C TRP A 208 5.17 18.55 4.98
N CYS A 209 4.70 19.30 5.97
CA CYS A 209 3.31 19.66 6.15
C CYS A 209 3.13 21.17 5.94
N GLN A 210 2.15 21.55 5.12
CA GLN A 210 1.80 22.93 4.83
C GLN A 210 0.28 23.15 4.91
N THR A 211 -0.17 24.12 5.70
CA THR A 211 -1.59 24.53 5.71
C THR A 211 -1.98 25.20 4.40
N VAL A 212 -3.19 24.92 3.93
CA VAL A 212 -3.72 25.45 2.67
C VAL A 212 -5.11 26.01 2.90
N GLU A 213 -5.34 27.25 2.47
CA GLU A 213 -6.68 27.84 2.41
C GLU A 213 -7.46 27.25 1.23
N LEU A 214 -8.72 26.88 1.50
CA LEU A 214 -9.61 26.36 0.48
C LEU A 214 -10.39 27.50 -0.19
N PRO A 215 -10.77 27.35 -1.48
CA PRO A 215 -11.49 28.41 -2.20
C PRO A 215 -12.86 28.73 -1.58
N SER A 216 -13.25 30.00 -1.59
CA SER A 216 -14.57 30.44 -1.09
C SER A 216 -15.76 29.85 -1.86
N SER A 217 -15.55 29.33 -3.08
CA SER A 217 -16.58 28.56 -3.78
C SER A 217 -17.05 27.33 -3.00
N LEU A 218 -16.22 26.79 -2.11
CA LEU A 218 -16.57 25.69 -1.21
C LEU A 218 -17.44 26.12 -0.01
N GLU A 219 -17.86 27.38 0.09
CA GLU A 219 -19.02 27.74 0.93
C GLU A 219 -20.29 27.01 0.45
N GLN A 220 -20.31 26.58 -0.82
CA GLN A 220 -21.33 25.69 -1.39
C GLN A 220 -20.82 24.26 -1.54
N LYS A 221 -21.73 23.30 -1.43
CA LYS A 221 -21.41 21.87 -1.60
C LYS A 221 -20.96 21.58 -3.04
N HIS A 222 -19.86 20.85 -3.15
CA HIS A 222 -19.31 20.33 -4.39
C HIS A 222 -19.01 18.83 -4.24
N HIS A 223 -18.80 18.16 -5.36
CA HIS A 223 -18.19 16.84 -5.41
C HIS A 223 -16.77 16.94 -5.93
N VAL A 224 -15.82 16.33 -5.20
CA VAL A 224 -14.54 15.93 -5.79
C VAL A 224 -14.80 14.68 -6.64
N ILE A 225 -14.39 14.73 -7.90
CA ILE A 225 -14.63 13.65 -8.87
C ILE A 225 -13.33 13.03 -9.41
N GLN A 226 -12.20 13.73 -9.27
CA GLN A 226 -10.88 13.23 -9.60
C GLN A 226 -9.81 13.97 -8.79
N ALA A 227 -8.74 13.27 -8.42
CA ALA A 227 -7.52 13.86 -7.90
C ALA A 227 -6.30 13.26 -8.62
N GLU A 228 -5.34 14.09 -9.00
CA GLU A 228 -4.07 13.67 -9.60
C GLU A 228 -2.90 14.51 -9.08
N SER A 229 -1.67 14.02 -9.26
CA SER A 229 -0.48 14.76 -8.91
C SER A 229 -0.19 15.91 -9.88
N ASP A 230 0.41 16.96 -9.34
CA ASP A 230 0.93 18.10 -10.08
C ASP A 230 2.35 18.38 -9.57
N LEU A 231 3.30 17.66 -10.15
CA LEU A 231 4.69 17.64 -9.71
C LEU A 231 5.49 18.78 -10.34
N THR A 232 6.41 19.34 -9.56
CA THR A 232 7.42 20.28 -10.06
C THR A 232 8.32 19.54 -11.04
N LYS A 233 8.45 20.09 -12.24
CA LYS A 233 9.27 19.49 -13.30
C LYS A 233 10.73 19.36 -12.83
N GLY A 234 11.30 18.16 -12.93
CA GLY A 234 12.63 17.82 -12.43
C GLY A 234 12.63 17.19 -11.02
N ASN A 235 11.52 17.24 -10.30
CA ASN A 235 11.37 16.64 -8.96
C ASN A 235 10.58 15.33 -8.99
N GLU A 236 10.32 14.75 -10.17
CA GLU A 236 9.54 13.51 -10.32
C GLU A 236 10.18 12.31 -9.60
N GLY A 237 11.51 12.29 -9.48
CA GLY A 237 12.25 11.29 -8.70
C GLY A 237 12.41 11.62 -7.22
N LEU A 238 12.03 12.83 -6.79
CA LEU A 238 12.18 13.33 -5.41
C LEU A 238 10.90 13.16 -4.59
N VAL A 239 9.75 13.53 -5.17
CA VAL A 239 8.45 13.45 -4.50
C VAL A 239 7.97 12.00 -4.52
N HIS A 240 7.94 11.36 -3.35
CA HIS A 240 7.64 9.94 -3.24
C HIS A 240 6.15 9.67 -3.04
N HIS A 241 5.49 10.44 -2.16
CA HIS A 241 4.03 10.48 -2.03
C HIS A 241 3.54 11.83 -1.51
N MET A 242 2.24 12.09 -1.64
CA MET A 242 1.56 13.29 -1.15
C MET A 242 0.20 12.92 -0.61
N GLU A 243 -0.26 13.67 0.39
CA GLU A 243 -1.63 13.60 0.92
C GLU A 243 -2.20 15.00 1.12
N PHE A 244 -3.51 15.13 0.92
CA PHE A 244 -4.24 16.37 1.17
C PHE A 244 -5.41 16.10 2.11
N PHE A 245 -5.39 16.78 3.25
CA PHE A 245 -6.36 16.62 4.32
C PHE A 245 -7.27 17.83 4.45
N HIS A 246 -8.50 17.62 4.91
CA HIS A 246 -9.41 18.64 5.38
C HIS A 246 -9.34 18.79 6.91
N CYS A 247 -9.38 20.03 7.39
CA CYS A 247 -9.36 20.37 8.81
C CYS A 247 -10.78 20.45 9.38
N LYS A 248 -11.25 19.43 10.11
CA LYS A 248 -12.58 19.43 10.74
C LYS A 248 -12.53 20.14 12.10
N VAL A 249 -12.79 21.45 12.11
CA VAL A 249 -12.84 22.29 13.32
C VAL A 249 -14.11 23.16 13.35
N PRO A 250 -14.52 23.75 14.48
CA PRO A 250 -15.57 24.77 14.48
C PRO A 250 -15.23 25.93 13.52
N LEU A 251 -16.22 26.49 12.81
CA LEU A 251 -16.01 27.54 11.78
C LEU A 251 -15.26 28.77 12.31
N SER A 252 -15.42 29.09 13.59
CA SER A 252 -14.76 30.24 14.23
C SER A 252 -13.32 29.97 14.65
N THR A 253 -12.83 28.73 14.53
CA THR A 253 -11.48 28.35 14.97
C THR A 253 -10.45 28.81 13.95
N PRO A 254 -9.55 29.75 14.28
CA PRO A 254 -8.48 30.14 13.39
C PRO A 254 -7.48 29.00 13.23
N ILE A 255 -7.16 28.64 11.99
CA ILE A 255 -6.08 27.70 11.69
C ILE A 255 -4.81 28.53 11.40
N PRO A 256 -3.75 28.40 12.19
CA PRO A 256 -2.52 29.16 11.96
C PRO A 256 -1.84 28.68 10.68
N GLU A 257 -1.17 29.61 9.99
CA GLU A 257 -0.29 29.24 8.89
C GLU A 257 0.86 28.38 9.43
N TYR A 258 1.06 27.21 8.83
CA TYR A 258 2.14 26.30 9.16
C TYR A 258 2.79 25.78 7.87
N SER A 259 4.12 25.77 7.84
CA SER A 259 4.90 25.10 6.80
C SER A 259 6.19 24.59 7.43
N GLY A 260 6.34 23.28 7.54
CA GLY A 260 7.46 22.68 8.24
C GLY A 260 7.38 21.16 8.31
N LEU A 261 8.25 20.56 9.13
CA LEU A 261 8.28 19.11 9.31
C LEU A 261 7.02 18.59 10.01
N CYS A 262 6.39 17.55 9.47
CA CYS A 262 5.13 17.04 9.99
C CYS A 262 5.18 16.59 11.46
N ASP A 263 6.34 16.17 11.97
CA ASP A 263 6.55 15.79 13.38
C ASP A 263 6.55 16.99 14.34
N LYS A 264 6.61 18.21 13.82
CA LYS A 264 6.60 19.48 14.58
C LYS A 264 5.32 20.27 14.37
N LYS A 265 4.23 19.62 13.90
CA LYS A 265 2.92 20.23 13.75
C LYS A 265 2.41 20.77 15.10
N PRO A 266 1.87 22.01 15.18
CA PRO A 266 1.21 22.49 16.38
C PRO A 266 -0.10 21.72 16.64
N GLU A 267 -0.52 21.67 17.90
CA GLU A 267 -1.76 20.94 18.28
C GLU A 267 -3.00 21.46 17.54
N SER A 268 -3.03 22.74 17.19
CA SER A 268 -4.15 23.38 16.47
C SER A 268 -4.40 22.83 15.06
N VAL A 269 -3.42 22.17 14.43
CA VAL A 269 -3.58 21.57 13.09
C VAL A 269 -3.68 20.04 13.13
N LEU A 270 -3.63 19.43 14.31
CA LEU A 270 -3.88 17.98 14.47
C LEU A 270 -5.28 17.54 13.97
N PRO A 271 -6.35 18.36 14.05
CA PRO A 271 -7.65 18.01 13.47
C PRO A 271 -7.68 17.92 11.92
N CYS A 272 -6.59 18.28 11.24
CA CYS A 272 -6.44 18.14 9.79
C CYS A 272 -6.04 16.72 9.40
N ALA A 273 -6.94 15.76 9.62
CA ALA A 273 -6.70 14.34 9.40
C ALA A 273 -7.66 13.70 8.38
N LYS A 274 -8.69 14.41 7.93
CA LYS A 274 -9.67 13.85 6.98
C LYS A 274 -9.10 13.85 5.56
N VAL A 275 -8.69 12.70 5.05
CA VAL A 275 -8.12 12.56 3.69
C VAL A 275 -9.13 12.99 2.62
N ILE A 276 -8.70 13.88 1.74
CA ILE A 276 -9.42 14.32 0.52
C ILE A 276 -8.77 13.71 -0.73
N ALA A 277 -7.45 13.64 -0.75
CA ALA A 277 -6.67 13.04 -1.83
C ALA A 277 -5.37 12.45 -1.28
N ALA A 278 -4.91 11.37 -1.88
CA ALA A 278 -3.57 10.83 -1.65
C ALA A 278 -3.02 10.26 -2.97
N TRP A 279 -1.70 10.37 -3.15
CA TRP A 279 -1.01 9.97 -4.37
C TRP A 279 0.38 9.44 -4.00
N ALA A 280 0.84 8.41 -4.72
CA ALA A 280 2.21 7.93 -4.64
C ALA A 280 2.83 7.81 -6.04
N MET A 281 4.16 7.71 -6.10
CA MET A 281 4.91 7.68 -7.36
C MET A 281 4.37 6.64 -8.37
N GLY A 282 4.16 7.07 -9.62
CA GLY A 282 3.61 6.23 -10.68
C GLY A 282 2.11 5.91 -10.55
N ALA A 283 1.40 6.47 -9.56
CA ALA A 283 -0.05 6.35 -9.47
C ALA A 283 -0.73 7.19 -10.57
N PRO A 284 -1.70 6.61 -11.31
CA PRO A 284 -2.55 7.37 -12.21
C PRO A 284 -3.50 8.27 -11.40
N PRO A 285 -4.26 9.16 -12.05
CA PRO A 285 -5.34 9.89 -11.41
C PRO A 285 -6.30 8.95 -10.67
N PHE A 286 -6.66 9.30 -9.43
CA PHE A 286 -7.75 8.65 -8.72
C PHE A 286 -9.07 9.29 -9.17
N VAL A 287 -9.92 8.50 -9.82
CA VAL A 287 -11.19 8.96 -10.38
C VAL A 287 -12.35 8.31 -9.63
N TYR A 288 -13.28 9.12 -9.15
CA TYR A 288 -14.50 8.61 -8.51
C TYR A 288 -15.44 8.00 -9.55
N PRO A 289 -16.24 6.97 -9.20
CA PRO A 289 -17.24 6.36 -10.09
C PRO A 289 -18.22 7.38 -10.64
N GLU A 290 -18.71 7.20 -11.87
CA GLU A 290 -19.63 8.15 -12.53
C GLU A 290 -20.87 8.51 -11.69
N ASP A 291 -21.35 7.56 -10.88
CA ASP A 291 -22.50 7.75 -10.00
C ASP A 291 -22.20 8.48 -8.69
N ALA A 292 -20.92 8.67 -8.31
CA ALA A 292 -20.53 9.15 -7.00
C ALA A 292 -19.40 10.19 -7.01
N GLY A 293 -19.41 11.09 -6.03
CA GLY A 293 -18.31 12.03 -5.78
C GLY A 293 -18.14 12.30 -4.29
N LEU A 294 -16.92 12.63 -3.86
CA LEU A 294 -16.67 12.93 -2.44
C LEU A 294 -17.25 14.31 -2.12
N PRO A 295 -18.21 14.41 -1.17
CA PRO A 295 -18.81 15.68 -0.82
C PRO A 295 -17.83 16.56 -0.03
N VAL A 296 -17.61 17.77 -0.54
CA VAL A 296 -16.82 18.83 0.10
C VAL A 296 -17.58 20.15 0.06
N GLY A 297 -17.24 21.07 0.95
CA GLY A 297 -17.90 22.38 1.03
C GLY A 297 -19.29 22.36 1.67
N GLY A 298 -19.89 23.54 1.73
CA GLY A 298 -21.21 23.80 2.34
C GLY A 298 -21.15 24.74 3.55
N PRO A 299 -22.31 25.14 4.12
CA PRO A 299 -22.38 26.19 5.15
C PRO A 299 -21.60 25.92 6.43
N ASN A 300 -21.40 24.64 6.78
CA ASN A 300 -20.67 24.21 7.97
C ASN A 300 -19.28 23.63 7.65
N TYR A 301 -18.74 23.97 6.49
CA TYR A 301 -17.46 23.47 6.00
C TYR A 301 -16.36 24.50 6.25
N THR A 302 -15.35 24.11 7.03
CA THR A 302 -14.14 24.90 7.25
C THR A 302 -13.29 24.95 5.98
N LEU A 303 -12.81 26.14 5.64
CA LEU A 303 -12.04 26.38 4.42
C LEU A 303 -10.53 26.24 4.63
N TYR A 304 -10.11 25.21 5.37
CA TYR A 304 -8.71 24.92 5.61
C TYR A 304 -8.41 23.44 5.36
N GLY A 305 -7.26 23.20 4.75
CA GLY A 305 -6.68 21.88 4.58
C GLY A 305 -5.20 21.85 4.94
N MET A 306 -4.62 20.67 4.86
CA MET A 306 -3.20 20.42 5.09
C MET A 306 -2.67 19.60 3.91
N LEU A 307 -1.63 20.09 3.26
CA LEU A 307 -0.84 19.35 2.28
C LEU A 307 0.35 18.71 2.99
N GLU A 308 0.46 17.39 2.89
CA GLU A 308 1.63 16.62 3.32
C GLU A 308 2.37 16.10 2.09
N VAL A 309 3.68 16.36 2.02
CA VAL A 309 4.56 15.89 0.95
C VAL A 309 5.71 15.10 1.56
N HIS A 310 5.86 13.87 1.12
CA HIS A 310 6.98 13.01 1.49
C HIS A 310 8.02 13.00 0.38
N TYR A 311 9.21 13.50 0.72
CA TYR A 311 10.38 13.52 -0.15
C TYR A 311 11.34 12.37 0.20
N ASN A 312 11.76 11.64 -0.82
CA ASN A 312 12.86 10.69 -0.75
C ASN A 312 14.08 11.30 -1.46
N ASN A 313 15.10 11.70 -0.70
CA ASN A 313 16.28 12.41 -1.19
C ASN A 313 17.56 11.58 -0.94
N PRO A 314 17.73 10.44 -1.62
CA PRO A 314 18.86 9.52 -1.38
C PRO A 314 20.22 10.16 -1.68
N LEU A 315 20.25 11.15 -2.58
CA LEU A 315 21.45 11.92 -2.92
C LEU A 315 21.79 13.00 -1.88
N LYS A 316 20.90 13.25 -0.90
CA LYS A 316 21.07 14.22 0.19
C LYS A 316 21.46 15.61 -0.31
N LEU A 317 20.91 16.02 -1.45
CA LEU A 317 21.15 17.33 -2.02
C LEU A 317 20.34 18.39 -1.25
N ASP A 318 20.87 19.59 -1.12
CA ASP A 318 20.27 20.72 -0.39
C ASP A 318 19.74 21.85 -1.30
N ASN A 319 19.84 21.66 -2.62
CA ASN A 319 19.48 22.64 -3.63
C ASN A 319 18.09 22.39 -4.26
N TRP A 320 17.35 21.38 -3.79
CA TRP A 320 16.01 21.09 -4.24
C TRP A 320 15.03 22.19 -3.83
N VAL A 321 14.26 22.67 -4.79
CA VAL A 321 13.13 23.56 -4.57
C VAL A 321 11.89 22.91 -5.14
N ASP A 322 10.86 22.75 -4.31
CA ASP A 322 9.64 22.06 -4.67
C ASP A 322 8.39 22.94 -4.53
N SER A 323 7.47 22.81 -5.46
CA SER A 323 6.12 23.39 -5.42
C SER A 323 5.09 22.38 -5.95
N SER A 324 5.33 21.10 -5.66
CA SER A 324 4.46 19.99 -6.04
C SER A 324 3.19 19.98 -5.18
N GLY A 325 2.16 19.30 -5.68
CA GLY A 325 0.90 19.15 -4.98
C GLY A 325 -0.10 18.40 -5.83
N PHE A 326 -1.37 18.79 -5.74
CA PHE A 326 -2.45 18.13 -6.48
C PHE A 326 -3.11 19.02 -7.52
N LYS A 327 -3.78 18.39 -8.46
CA LYS A 327 -4.97 18.92 -9.15
C LYS A 327 -6.18 18.15 -8.64
N ILE A 328 -7.12 18.86 -8.03
CA ILE A 328 -8.37 18.30 -7.53
C ILE A 328 -9.51 18.84 -8.39
N TYR A 329 -10.22 17.94 -9.05
CA TYR A 329 -11.33 18.25 -9.94
C TYR A 329 -12.63 18.25 -9.16
N LEU A 330 -13.31 19.40 -9.18
CA LEU A 330 -14.50 19.69 -8.38
C LEU A 330 -15.65 20.10 -9.30
N THR A 331 -16.87 19.71 -8.95
CA THR A 331 -18.06 20.12 -9.67
C THR A 331 -19.22 20.47 -8.72
N PRO A 332 -19.97 21.55 -8.99
CA PRO A 332 -21.24 21.82 -8.32
C PRO A 332 -22.40 20.95 -8.89
N ASP A 333 -22.23 20.35 -10.07
CA ASP A 333 -23.19 19.39 -10.64
C ASP A 333 -23.04 18.05 -9.91
N LEU A 334 -23.67 17.95 -8.75
CA LEU A 334 -23.54 16.79 -7.87
C LEU A 334 -23.95 15.50 -8.59
N ARG A 335 -23.09 14.49 -8.52
CA ARG A 335 -23.39 13.12 -8.96
C ARG A 335 -24.50 12.52 -8.09
N LYS A 336 -25.07 11.41 -8.55
CA LYS A 336 -26.22 10.75 -7.93
C LYS A 336 -26.03 10.46 -6.43
N TYR A 337 -24.83 10.03 -6.06
CA TYR A 337 -24.49 9.66 -4.69
C TYR A 337 -23.32 10.48 -4.13
N ASP A 338 -23.42 10.83 -2.85
CA ASP A 338 -22.24 11.19 -2.09
C ASP A 338 -21.39 9.92 -1.85
N ALA A 339 -20.08 10.01 -2.05
CA ALA A 339 -19.15 8.99 -1.60
C ALA A 339 -18.83 9.17 -0.11
N GLY A 340 -18.65 8.07 0.60
CA GLY A 340 -18.20 8.02 1.99
C GLY A 340 -16.85 7.32 2.11
N ILE A 341 -16.24 7.47 3.29
CA ILE A 341 -15.02 6.77 3.69
C ILE A 341 -15.29 6.15 5.06
N ILE A 342 -15.07 4.84 5.20
CA ILE A 342 -15.11 4.13 6.49
C ILE A 342 -13.67 3.82 6.89
N GLU A 343 -13.31 4.14 8.12
CA GLU A 343 -12.07 3.66 8.73
C GLU A 343 -12.29 2.27 9.31
N LEU A 344 -11.70 1.26 8.67
CA LEU A 344 -11.74 -0.14 9.09
C LEU A 344 -10.40 -0.54 9.72
N GLY A 345 -10.41 -1.28 10.83
CA GLY A 345 -9.20 -1.87 11.42
C GLY A 345 -9.10 -1.73 12.93
N LEU A 346 -7.91 -1.37 13.42
CA LEU A 346 -7.64 -1.27 14.86
C LEU A 346 -7.81 0.15 15.41
N GLU A 347 -8.31 0.24 16.65
CA GLU A 347 -8.33 1.49 17.39
C GLU A 347 -6.92 2.06 17.63
N TYR A 348 -6.82 3.39 17.67
CA TYR A 348 -5.56 4.13 17.86
C TYR A 348 -5.17 4.26 19.34
N ILE A 349 -5.15 3.13 20.04
CA ILE A 349 -4.91 3.06 21.49
C ILE A 349 -3.93 1.92 21.84
N ASP A 350 -3.40 1.95 23.05
CA ASP A 350 -2.32 1.06 23.50
C ASP A 350 -2.76 -0.36 23.86
N LYS A 351 -4.03 -0.73 23.62
CA LYS A 351 -4.58 -2.07 23.87
C LYS A 351 -4.03 -3.15 22.94
N MET A 352 -3.64 -2.77 21.73
CA MET A 352 -3.04 -3.68 20.76
C MET A 352 -1.55 -3.35 20.66
N ALA A 353 -0.70 -4.34 20.93
CA ALA A 353 0.73 -4.15 21.00
C ALA A 353 1.49 -5.29 20.34
N ILE A 354 2.65 -4.95 19.76
CA ILE A 354 3.54 -5.86 19.05
C ILE A 354 4.81 -6.03 19.88
N PRO A 355 5.17 -7.26 20.28
CA PRO A 355 6.43 -7.54 20.96
C PRO A 355 7.66 -7.05 20.18
N PRO A 356 8.78 -6.73 20.85
CA PRO A 356 10.03 -6.43 20.16
C PRO A 356 10.60 -7.68 19.48
N LYS A 357 11.49 -7.49 18.51
CA LYS A 357 12.25 -8.57 17.86
C LYS A 357 11.41 -9.64 17.16
N GLN A 358 10.26 -9.26 16.62
CA GLN A 358 9.40 -10.17 15.87
C GLN A 358 9.70 -10.07 14.37
N PRO A 359 10.06 -11.17 13.70
CA PRO A 359 10.20 -11.18 12.25
C PRO A 359 8.83 -11.07 11.57
N ALA A 360 7.79 -11.64 12.19
CA ALA A 360 6.40 -11.54 11.76
C ALA A 360 5.48 -11.53 12.99
N PHE A 361 4.58 -10.56 13.08
CA PHE A 361 3.49 -10.54 14.06
C PHE A 361 2.26 -9.91 13.42
N SER A 362 1.10 -10.57 13.51
CA SER A 362 -0.13 -10.09 12.89
C SER A 362 -1.06 -9.46 13.93
N LEU A 363 -1.69 -8.36 13.58
CA LEU A 363 -2.84 -7.82 14.32
C LEU A 363 -4.05 -7.71 13.40
N SER A 364 -5.23 -8.03 13.92
CA SER A 364 -6.49 -7.96 13.16
C SER A 364 -7.50 -7.06 13.87
N GLY A 365 -8.10 -6.15 13.10
CA GLY A 365 -9.25 -5.35 13.50
C GLY A 365 -10.50 -5.75 12.73
N TYR A 366 -11.66 -5.61 13.37
CA TYR A 366 -12.92 -6.15 12.90
C TYR A 366 -13.96 -5.04 12.74
N CYS A 367 -14.74 -5.15 11.67
CA CYS A 367 -16.06 -4.54 11.53
C CYS A 367 -17.07 -5.67 11.51
N ILE A 368 -17.63 -5.96 12.68
CA ILE A 368 -18.49 -7.14 12.89
C ILE A 368 -19.89 -6.96 12.31
N THR A 369 -20.56 -8.08 12.11
CA THR A 369 -21.93 -8.18 11.60
C THR A 369 -22.91 -7.27 12.32
N ASP A 370 -22.84 -7.21 13.64
CA ASP A 370 -23.71 -6.37 14.47
C ASP A 370 -23.59 -4.88 14.14
N CYS A 371 -22.37 -4.39 13.91
CA CYS A 371 -22.16 -2.99 13.54
C CYS A 371 -22.70 -2.70 12.14
N LEU A 372 -22.38 -3.57 11.16
CA LEU A 372 -22.88 -3.38 9.79
C LEU A 372 -24.40 -3.51 9.68
N ASN A 373 -25.04 -4.36 10.48
CA ASN A 373 -26.50 -4.47 10.54
C ASN A 373 -27.19 -3.18 10.99
N VAL A 374 -26.61 -2.50 11.98
CA VAL A 374 -27.20 -1.26 12.53
C VAL A 374 -26.86 -0.06 11.64
N ALA A 375 -25.71 -0.09 10.98
CA ALA A 375 -25.18 1.05 10.22
C ALA A 375 -25.58 1.09 8.74
N LEU A 376 -25.76 -0.07 8.10
CA LEU A 376 -26.02 -0.16 6.65
C LEU A 376 -27.52 -0.10 6.33
N PRO A 377 -27.91 0.51 5.20
CA PRO A 377 -29.26 0.35 4.64
C PRO A 377 -29.45 -1.07 4.08
N GLU A 378 -30.69 -1.47 3.80
CA GLU A 378 -31.03 -2.81 3.31
C GLU A 378 -30.33 -3.16 1.99
N GLU A 379 -30.25 -2.19 1.08
CA GLU A 379 -29.51 -2.29 -0.19
C GLU A 379 -27.98 -2.31 -0.04
N GLY A 380 -27.47 -1.99 1.15
CA GLY A 380 -26.05 -1.90 1.47
C GLY A 380 -25.31 -0.76 0.78
N ILE A 381 -23.99 -0.92 0.66
CA ILE A 381 -23.08 0.04 0.04
C ILE A 381 -22.23 -0.64 -1.03
N MET A 382 -21.72 0.15 -1.97
CA MET A 382 -20.81 -0.26 -3.02
C MET A 382 -19.42 0.30 -2.76
N MET A 383 -18.50 -0.58 -2.37
CA MET A 383 -17.08 -0.25 -2.23
C MET A 383 -16.42 -0.21 -3.61
N PHE A 384 -15.66 0.84 -3.87
CA PHE A 384 -14.97 1.03 -5.15
C PHE A 384 -13.47 1.31 -5.01
N GLY A 385 -12.98 1.62 -3.82
CA GLY A 385 -11.56 1.82 -3.58
C GLY A 385 -11.17 1.62 -2.13
N ALA A 386 -9.87 1.52 -1.88
CA ALA A 386 -9.31 1.48 -0.54
C ALA A 386 -7.90 2.07 -0.49
N GLN A 387 -7.54 2.60 0.68
CA GLN A 387 -6.17 2.99 1.02
C GLN A 387 -5.74 2.23 2.29
N LEU A 388 -4.62 1.53 2.20
CA LEU A 388 -4.05 0.74 3.30
C LEU A 388 -3.07 1.62 4.07
N HIS A 389 -3.06 1.51 5.40
CA HIS A 389 -2.22 2.33 6.25
C HIS A 389 -1.71 1.56 7.49
N THR A 390 -0.41 1.74 7.75
CA THR A 390 0.33 1.35 8.95
C THR A 390 1.42 2.39 9.21
N HIS A 391 2.11 2.30 10.34
CA HIS A 391 3.37 3.00 10.53
C HIS A 391 4.57 2.10 10.10
N LEU A 392 5.76 2.43 10.61
CA LEU A 392 7.06 2.04 10.08
C LEU A 392 7.38 0.53 10.13
N THR A 393 6.68 -0.28 10.92
CA THR A 393 6.93 -1.72 11.04
C THR A 393 5.98 -2.57 10.18
N GLY A 394 4.95 -1.97 9.58
CA GLY A 394 4.04 -2.70 8.71
C GLY A 394 4.70 -3.14 7.41
N VAL A 395 4.50 -4.39 7.02
CA VAL A 395 5.13 -5.01 5.84
C VAL A 395 4.12 -5.70 4.92
N MET A 396 2.96 -6.08 5.46
CA MET A 396 1.87 -6.68 4.68
C MET A 396 0.53 -6.29 5.28
N THR A 397 -0.49 -6.14 4.42
CA THR A 397 -1.85 -5.82 4.85
C THR A 397 -2.90 -6.51 3.98
N GLU A 398 -4.03 -6.90 4.56
CA GLU A 398 -5.18 -7.43 3.81
C GLU A 398 -6.52 -7.05 4.44
N THR A 399 -7.51 -6.83 3.58
CA THR A 399 -8.91 -6.60 3.93
C THR A 399 -9.77 -7.77 3.41
N ARG A 400 -10.30 -8.56 4.33
CA ARG A 400 -11.14 -9.73 4.06
C ARG A 400 -12.63 -9.38 4.19
N HIS A 401 -13.46 -10.03 3.37
CA HIS A 401 -14.91 -9.85 3.35
C HIS A 401 -15.60 -11.16 3.68
N ILE A 402 -16.34 -11.17 4.79
CA ILE A 402 -17.02 -12.35 5.30
C ILE A 402 -18.53 -12.14 5.16
N ARG A 403 -19.23 -13.15 4.63
CA ARG A 403 -20.69 -13.19 4.56
C ARG A 403 -21.17 -14.52 5.07
N GLN A 404 -21.97 -14.51 6.14
CA GLN A 404 -22.53 -15.73 6.75
C GLN A 404 -21.45 -16.78 7.10
N GLY A 405 -20.30 -16.33 7.61
CA GLY A 405 -19.17 -17.20 7.97
C GLY A 405 -18.33 -17.72 6.80
N VAL A 406 -18.69 -17.37 5.56
CA VAL A 406 -17.92 -17.70 4.35
C VAL A 406 -17.08 -16.50 3.93
N GLU A 407 -15.80 -16.73 3.69
CA GLU A 407 -14.92 -15.71 3.13
C GLU A 407 -15.12 -15.56 1.61
N LEU A 408 -15.39 -14.32 1.20
CA LEU A 408 -15.55 -13.93 -0.21
C LEU A 408 -14.20 -13.48 -0.80
N GLU A 409 -14.24 -12.93 -2.02
CA GLU A 409 -13.08 -12.29 -2.62
C GLU A 409 -12.50 -11.21 -1.68
N ARG A 410 -11.18 -11.24 -1.46
CA ARG A 410 -10.48 -10.17 -0.72
C ARG A 410 -10.81 -8.82 -1.35
N LEU A 411 -11.08 -7.83 -0.49
CA LEU A 411 -11.46 -6.50 -0.94
C LEU A 411 -10.23 -5.72 -1.38
N ASN A 412 -9.17 -5.78 -0.60
CA ASN A 412 -7.89 -5.15 -0.90
C ASN A 412 -6.78 -5.94 -0.19
N TYR A 413 -5.60 -6.03 -0.78
CA TYR A 413 -4.45 -6.65 -0.14
C TYR A 413 -3.16 -6.10 -0.76
N ASP A 414 -2.09 -6.15 0.02
CA ASP A 414 -0.75 -5.77 -0.39
C ASP A 414 0.25 -6.58 0.43
N TYR A 415 0.80 -7.62 -0.19
CA TYR A 415 1.74 -8.54 0.45
C TYR A 415 3.18 -8.01 0.45
N HIS A 416 3.45 -6.98 -0.33
CA HIS A 416 4.73 -6.25 -0.35
C HIS A 416 4.52 -4.81 0.13
N TYR A 417 3.59 -4.61 1.07
CA TYR A 417 3.22 -3.28 1.53
C TYR A 417 4.43 -2.54 2.10
N SER A 418 4.47 -1.23 1.90
CA SER A 418 5.44 -0.36 2.54
C SER A 418 4.77 0.90 3.06
N PRO A 419 5.00 1.30 4.33
CA PRO A 419 4.45 2.52 4.88
C PRO A 419 4.99 3.78 4.20
N HIS A 420 6.05 3.65 3.40
CA HIS A 420 6.57 4.74 2.59
C HIS A 420 5.80 4.93 1.27
N PHE A 421 5.01 3.95 0.84
CA PHE A 421 4.25 3.96 -0.42
C PHE A 421 2.76 3.69 -0.17
N GLN A 422 2.02 4.75 0.11
CA GLN A 422 0.59 4.67 0.41
C GLN A 422 -0.19 5.44 -0.67
N GLU A 423 -1.01 4.74 -1.43
CA GLU A 423 -1.87 5.32 -2.47
C GLU A 423 -3.32 4.88 -2.27
N ILE A 424 -4.27 5.66 -2.79
CA ILE A 424 -5.67 5.22 -2.88
C ILE A 424 -5.80 4.36 -4.13
N ARG A 425 -6.18 3.09 -3.94
CA ARG A 425 -6.34 2.13 -5.04
C ARG A 425 -7.80 1.93 -5.37
N LEU A 426 -8.13 1.99 -6.66
CA LEU A 426 -9.42 1.53 -7.16
C LEU A 426 -9.46 0.01 -7.18
N LEU A 427 -10.57 -0.55 -6.71
CA LEU A 427 -10.79 -1.99 -6.80
C LEU A 427 -10.95 -2.39 -8.26
N LYS A 428 -10.31 -3.49 -8.66
CA LYS A 428 -10.52 -4.10 -9.99
C LYS A 428 -12.00 -4.33 -10.30
N LYS A 429 -12.77 -4.68 -9.26
CA LYS A 429 -14.22 -4.84 -9.32
C LYS A 429 -14.82 -4.26 -8.05
N GLN A 430 -15.80 -3.36 -8.21
CA GLN A 430 -16.58 -2.82 -7.11
C GLN A 430 -17.33 -3.95 -6.37
N ARG A 431 -17.48 -3.80 -5.06
CA ARG A 431 -18.01 -4.84 -4.17
C ARG A 431 -19.18 -4.31 -3.35
N SER A 432 -20.27 -5.06 -3.36
CA SER A 432 -21.43 -4.78 -2.51
C SER A 432 -21.21 -5.35 -1.12
N ILE A 433 -21.28 -4.47 -0.12
CA ILE A 433 -21.25 -4.80 1.31
C ILE A 433 -22.67 -4.61 1.83
N LEU A 434 -23.23 -5.67 2.41
CA LEU A 434 -24.62 -5.74 2.84
C LEU A 434 -24.73 -5.87 4.36
N PRO A 435 -25.87 -5.50 4.97
CA PRO A 435 -26.21 -5.99 6.31
C PRO A 435 -26.04 -7.52 6.38
N GLY A 436 -25.44 -8.01 7.46
CA GLY A 436 -25.12 -9.42 7.64
C GLY A 436 -23.67 -9.79 7.28
N ASP A 437 -22.94 -8.88 6.64
CA ASP A 437 -21.52 -9.05 6.33
C ASP A 437 -20.64 -8.66 7.53
N ALA A 438 -19.38 -9.07 7.47
CA ALA A 438 -18.31 -8.58 8.35
C ALA A 438 -17.05 -8.32 7.54
N LEU A 439 -16.24 -7.36 7.98
CA LEU A 439 -14.96 -7.02 7.36
C LEU A 439 -13.83 -7.22 8.38
N ILE A 440 -12.70 -7.74 7.92
CA ILE A 440 -11.53 -7.96 8.76
C ILE A 440 -10.34 -7.28 8.08
N GLN A 441 -9.68 -6.37 8.80
CA GLN A 441 -8.43 -5.77 8.35
C GLN A 441 -7.28 -6.36 9.17
N THR A 442 -6.35 -7.02 8.51
CA THR A 442 -5.18 -7.64 9.13
C THR A 442 -3.92 -6.96 8.63
N CYS A 443 -3.02 -6.63 9.55
CA CYS A 443 -1.71 -6.05 9.27
C CYS A 443 -0.63 -6.91 9.90
N TYR A 444 0.49 -7.02 9.19
CA TYR A 444 1.64 -7.83 9.58
C TYR A 444 2.83 -6.90 9.78
N TYR A 445 3.55 -7.13 10.87
CA TYR A 445 4.60 -6.24 11.34
C TYR A 445 5.93 -6.97 11.51
N ASN A 446 7.01 -6.26 11.20
CA ASN A 446 8.38 -6.66 11.49
C ASN A 446 9.00 -5.69 12.51
N THR A 447 9.24 -6.18 13.72
CA THR A 447 9.82 -5.42 14.83
C THR A 447 11.25 -5.86 15.17
N MET A 448 11.97 -6.52 14.25
CA MET A 448 13.37 -6.93 14.44
C MET A 448 14.29 -5.77 14.86
N LYS A 449 14.00 -4.56 14.37
CA LYS A 449 14.74 -3.34 14.68
C LYS A 449 14.26 -2.60 15.94
N ARG A 450 13.23 -3.09 16.63
CA ARG A 450 12.68 -2.49 17.86
C ARG A 450 13.20 -3.24 19.08
N GLU A 451 13.75 -2.52 20.05
CA GLU A 451 14.18 -3.08 21.34
C GLU A 451 13.04 -3.19 22.35
N ASN A 452 12.04 -2.31 22.25
CA ASN A 452 10.90 -2.24 23.16
C ASN A 452 9.60 -2.62 22.46
N ILE A 453 8.56 -2.91 23.26
CA ILE A 453 7.18 -3.08 22.78
C ILE A 453 6.78 -1.91 21.87
N THR A 454 6.11 -2.22 20.76
CA THR A 454 5.48 -1.24 19.89
C THR A 454 3.98 -1.22 20.18
N LEU A 455 3.44 -0.07 20.58
CA LEU A 455 2.04 0.09 20.99
C LEU A 455 1.21 0.65 19.83
N GLY A 456 -0.10 0.42 19.84
CA GLY A 456 -1.03 1.16 18.99
C GLY A 456 -1.12 2.63 19.40
N GLY A 457 -1.12 3.55 18.42
CA GLY A 457 -1.15 4.97 18.73
C GLY A 457 -0.91 5.88 17.52
N PHE A 458 -0.84 7.19 17.79
CA PHE A 458 -0.72 8.23 16.75
C PHE A 458 0.71 8.58 16.37
N LYS A 459 1.72 8.21 17.19
CA LYS A 459 3.11 8.58 16.89
C LYS A 459 3.65 7.66 15.80
N THR A 460 4.58 8.16 15.00
CA THR A 460 5.31 7.35 13.99
C THR A 460 6.07 6.17 14.58
N THR A 461 6.41 6.23 15.87
CA THR A 461 7.03 5.14 16.63
C THR A 461 6.04 4.11 17.16
N ASP A 462 4.77 4.50 17.32
CA ASP A 462 3.65 3.61 17.60
C ASP A 462 3.23 2.91 16.29
N GLU A 463 2.18 2.10 16.30
CA GLU A 463 1.63 1.46 15.11
C GLU A 463 0.14 1.70 14.90
N MET A 464 -0.28 1.50 13.65
CA MET A 464 -1.68 1.50 13.21
C MET A 464 -1.95 0.32 12.29
N CYS A 465 -3.21 -0.10 12.21
CA CYS A 465 -3.70 -1.05 11.21
C CYS A 465 -5.02 -0.54 10.64
N VAL A 466 -5.01 0.03 9.44
CA VAL A 466 -6.18 0.70 8.88
C VAL A 466 -6.35 0.41 7.40
N SER A 467 -7.60 0.25 7.01
CA SER A 467 -8.06 0.33 5.62
C SER A 467 -9.13 1.41 5.53
N TYR A 468 -8.84 2.47 4.79
CA TYR A 468 -9.82 3.51 4.45
C TYR A 468 -10.65 3.02 3.27
N VAL A 469 -11.87 2.59 3.54
CA VAL A 469 -12.79 1.99 2.56
C VAL A 469 -13.59 3.10 1.87
N TYR A 470 -13.43 3.26 0.56
CA TYR A 470 -14.15 4.24 -0.26
C TYR A 470 -15.40 3.59 -0.86
N TYR A 471 -16.57 4.17 -0.59
CA TYR A 471 -17.86 3.57 -0.97
C TYR A 471 -18.94 4.60 -1.31
N TYR A 472 -20.06 4.14 -1.88
CA TYR A 472 -21.29 4.90 -2.04
C TYR A 472 -22.53 3.98 -1.94
N PRO A 473 -23.74 4.47 -1.63
CA PRO A 473 -24.02 5.83 -1.15
C PRO A 473 -23.41 6.06 0.25
N LYS A 474 -23.07 7.31 0.56
CA LYS A 474 -22.60 7.72 1.88
C LYS A 474 -23.64 7.37 2.95
N ILE A 475 -23.18 6.74 4.03
CA ILE A 475 -23.97 6.42 5.23
C ILE A 475 -23.40 7.15 6.46
N ASP A 476 -24.07 7.04 7.60
CA ASP A 476 -23.63 7.64 8.86
C ASP A 476 -22.66 6.73 9.64
N LEU A 477 -21.88 5.87 8.97
CA LEU A 477 -20.80 5.08 9.58
C LEU A 477 -19.47 5.63 9.10
N GLU A 478 -18.64 6.09 10.04
CA GLU A 478 -17.32 6.67 9.75
C GLU A 478 -16.20 5.80 10.32
N VAL A 479 -16.40 5.22 11.51
CA VAL A 479 -15.41 4.34 12.15
C VAL A 479 -16.04 2.99 12.42
N CYS A 480 -15.42 1.95 11.88
CA CYS A 480 -15.76 0.55 12.14
C CYS A 480 -14.48 -0.22 12.49
N LYS A 481 -14.02 -0.03 13.72
CA LYS A 481 -12.76 -0.59 14.21
C LYS A 481 -12.98 -1.49 15.42
N SER A 482 -11.93 -2.15 15.88
CA SER A 482 -11.97 -2.88 17.15
C SER A 482 -10.63 -2.89 17.85
N SER A 483 -10.63 -3.36 19.10
CA SER A 483 -9.45 -3.77 19.85
C SER A 483 -9.82 -4.91 20.79
N ILE A 484 -8.85 -5.52 21.49
CA ILE A 484 -9.15 -6.45 22.57
C ILE A 484 -10.02 -5.77 23.64
N SER A 485 -11.00 -6.48 24.20
CA SER A 485 -11.82 -5.95 25.30
C SER A 485 -10.99 -5.63 26.54
N ASP A 486 -11.44 -4.63 27.29
CA ASP A 486 -10.75 -4.19 28.53
C ASP A 486 -10.58 -5.35 29.51
N ASP A 487 -11.65 -6.08 29.80
CA ASP A 487 -11.63 -7.23 30.73
C ASP A 487 -10.66 -8.33 30.29
N ALA A 488 -10.61 -8.66 29.00
CA ALA A 488 -9.70 -9.70 28.52
C ALA A 488 -8.24 -9.28 28.68
N LEU A 489 -7.93 -8.02 28.39
CA LEU A 489 -6.58 -7.47 28.52
C LEU A 489 -6.17 -7.33 30.00
N GLU A 490 -7.08 -6.86 30.86
CA GLU A 490 -6.86 -6.80 32.30
C GLU A 490 -6.60 -8.19 32.89
N ASN A 491 -7.39 -9.20 32.48
CA ASN A 491 -7.19 -10.59 32.90
C ASN A 491 -5.85 -11.15 32.45
N TYR A 492 -5.40 -10.82 31.23
CA TYR A 492 -4.08 -11.19 30.74
C TYR A 492 -2.97 -10.59 31.62
N PHE A 493 -3.02 -9.29 31.92
CA PHE A 493 -2.04 -8.68 32.82
C PHE A 493 -2.10 -9.24 34.24
N ASP A 494 -3.29 -9.54 34.75
CA ASP A 494 -3.45 -10.19 36.05
C ASP A 494 -2.84 -11.59 36.08
N MET A 495 -3.01 -12.36 35.01
CA MET A 495 -2.37 -13.66 34.82
C MET A 495 -0.84 -13.53 34.78
N MET A 496 -0.31 -12.62 33.97
CA MET A 496 1.13 -12.37 33.85
C MET A 496 1.75 -11.95 35.20
N ARG A 497 1.03 -11.16 35.99
CA ARG A 497 1.46 -10.81 37.36
C ARG A 497 1.44 -11.99 38.31
N LYS A 498 0.32 -12.70 38.41
CA LYS A 498 0.10 -13.72 39.45
C LYS A 498 0.85 -15.02 39.17
N LEU A 499 0.98 -15.41 37.90
CA LEU A 499 1.54 -16.69 37.51
C LEU A 499 2.98 -16.59 37.02
N GLU A 500 3.37 -15.45 36.44
CA GLU A 500 4.70 -15.27 35.84
C GLU A 500 5.55 -14.18 36.50
N ASP A 501 5.10 -13.64 37.64
CA ASP A 501 5.78 -12.59 38.43
C ASP A 501 6.17 -11.35 37.61
N GLN A 502 5.41 -11.05 36.55
CA GLN A 502 5.64 -9.87 35.70
C GLN A 502 5.03 -8.62 36.36
N LYS A 503 5.66 -7.46 36.16
CA LYS A 503 5.23 -6.18 36.77
C LYS A 503 4.06 -5.54 36.00
N THR A 504 2.92 -6.23 35.93
CA THR A 504 1.75 -5.87 35.09
C THR A 504 0.45 -5.75 35.89
N GLY A 505 -0.52 -5.01 35.36
CA GLY A 505 -1.86 -4.84 35.96
C GLY A 505 -1.85 -4.01 37.25
N ASN A 506 -2.79 -4.28 38.18
CA ASN A 506 -2.95 -3.56 39.45
C ASN A 506 -3.15 -2.04 39.29
N GLY A 507 -4.01 -1.64 38.33
CA GLY A 507 -4.28 -0.23 38.01
C GLY A 507 -3.13 0.48 37.28
N ARG A 508 -2.07 -0.23 36.90
CA ARG A 508 -0.98 0.31 36.08
C ARG A 508 -1.48 0.61 34.66
N PRO A 509 -1.06 1.72 34.02
CA PRO A 509 -1.40 1.99 32.63
C PRO A 509 -1.01 0.84 31.69
N ILE A 510 -1.82 0.58 30.66
CA ILE A 510 -1.65 -0.52 29.71
C ILE A 510 -0.26 -0.49 29.06
N SER A 511 0.12 0.64 28.47
CA SER A 511 1.46 0.90 27.93
C SER A 511 2.60 0.52 28.88
N GLN A 512 2.48 0.85 30.17
CA GLN A 512 3.50 0.52 31.16
C GLN A 512 3.46 -0.96 31.58
N SER A 513 2.29 -1.61 31.56
CA SER A 513 2.17 -3.05 31.78
C SER A 513 2.87 -3.80 30.65
N TYR A 514 2.57 -3.49 29.39
CA TYR A 514 3.28 -4.08 28.25
C TYR A 514 4.79 -3.83 28.29
N GLY A 515 5.21 -2.59 28.58
CA GLY A 515 6.62 -2.23 28.67
C GLY A 515 7.38 -2.89 29.83
N ALA A 516 6.68 -3.51 30.78
CA ALA A 516 7.28 -4.19 31.92
C ALA A 516 7.34 -5.71 31.78
N ILE A 517 6.79 -6.27 30.70
CA ILE A 517 6.87 -7.71 30.39
C ILE A 517 8.27 -8.01 29.84
N GLU A 518 8.91 -9.03 30.40
CA GLU A 518 10.13 -9.60 29.84
C GLU A 518 9.75 -10.54 28.68
N TRP A 519 9.83 -10.06 27.45
CA TRP A 519 9.37 -10.82 26.29
C TRP A 519 10.24 -12.06 26.00
N ASN A 520 9.57 -13.18 25.73
CA ASN A 520 10.18 -14.43 25.27
C ASN A 520 9.22 -15.12 24.26
N PRO A 521 9.68 -16.13 23.49
CA PRO A 521 8.85 -16.76 22.46
C PRO A 521 7.55 -17.38 22.96
N MET A 522 7.48 -17.81 24.22
CA MET A 522 6.23 -18.34 24.78
C MET A 522 5.23 -17.22 25.05
N ARG A 523 5.65 -16.12 25.68
CA ARG A 523 4.80 -14.96 25.99
C ARG A 523 4.26 -14.29 24.72
N VAL A 524 5.09 -14.22 23.68
CA VAL A 524 4.67 -13.75 22.35
C VAL A 524 3.52 -14.61 21.82
N ARG A 525 3.66 -15.94 21.86
CA ARG A 525 2.60 -16.87 21.42
C ARG A 525 1.33 -16.77 22.26
N VAL A 526 1.45 -16.61 23.58
CA VAL A 526 0.30 -16.39 24.47
C VAL A 526 -0.43 -15.09 24.10
N LEU A 527 0.30 -14.00 23.86
CA LEU A 527 -0.29 -12.73 23.46
C LEU A 527 -0.97 -12.81 22.08
N ASP A 528 -0.33 -13.46 21.11
CA ASP A 528 -0.92 -13.68 19.78
C ASP A 528 -2.24 -14.48 19.88
N GLN A 529 -2.25 -15.55 20.68
CA GLN A 529 -3.48 -16.33 20.91
C GLN A 529 -4.55 -15.52 21.63
N LEU A 530 -4.16 -14.72 22.62
CA LEU A 530 -5.06 -13.81 23.33
C LEU A 530 -5.81 -12.89 22.34
N TYR A 531 -5.10 -12.25 21.41
CA TYR A 531 -5.72 -11.37 20.43
C TYR A 531 -6.65 -12.09 19.44
N LYS A 532 -6.40 -13.38 19.17
CA LYS A 532 -7.21 -14.17 18.23
C LYS A 532 -8.51 -14.71 18.86
N GLU A 533 -8.48 -15.03 20.15
CA GLU A 533 -9.58 -15.74 20.82
C GLU A 533 -10.42 -14.87 21.75
N SER A 534 -9.86 -13.75 22.24
CA SER A 534 -10.55 -12.94 23.24
C SER A 534 -11.71 -12.12 22.66
N PRO A 535 -12.71 -11.78 23.48
CA PRO A 535 -13.71 -10.79 23.12
C PRO A 535 -13.07 -9.45 22.77
N ILE A 536 -13.67 -8.76 21.82
CA ILE A 536 -13.24 -7.46 21.33
C ILE A 536 -14.12 -6.35 21.89
N TYR A 537 -13.52 -5.18 22.08
CA TYR A 537 -14.23 -3.93 22.15
C TYR A 537 -14.42 -3.43 20.71
N MET A 538 -15.67 -3.23 20.29
CA MET A 538 -16.01 -2.77 18.95
C MET A 538 -16.12 -1.24 18.95
N GLN A 539 -15.49 -0.55 18.01
CA GLN A 539 -15.62 0.87 17.68
C GLN A 539 -16.55 1.10 16.47
N CYS A 540 -17.86 1.08 16.73
CA CYS A 540 -18.93 1.37 15.76
C CYS A 540 -19.44 2.81 15.95
N ASN A 541 -18.82 3.78 15.27
CA ASN A 541 -19.12 5.20 15.44
C ASN A 541 -19.64 5.85 14.16
N ASN A 542 -20.55 6.79 14.37
CA ASN A 542 -21.11 7.60 13.32
C ASN A 542 -20.26 8.82 12.95
N SER A 543 -20.67 9.59 11.93
CA SER A 543 -19.89 10.74 11.45
C SER A 543 -19.78 11.90 12.44
N ALA A 544 -20.61 11.90 13.49
CA ALA A 544 -20.54 12.83 14.60
C ALA A 544 -19.59 12.36 15.73
N GLY A 545 -18.98 11.18 15.59
CA GLY A 545 -18.12 10.56 16.61
C GLY A 545 -18.91 9.87 17.73
N ASN A 546 -20.24 9.79 17.61
CA ASN A 546 -21.09 9.11 18.58
C ASN A 546 -21.19 7.62 18.26
N ARG A 547 -21.44 6.84 19.30
CA ARG A 547 -21.66 5.40 19.22
C ARG A 547 -23.05 5.07 18.65
N PHE A 548 -23.12 4.08 17.78
CA PHE A 548 -24.42 3.47 17.46
C PHE A 548 -25.03 2.81 18.72
N PRO A 549 -26.36 2.74 18.86
CA PRO A 549 -27.00 2.09 20.00
C PRO A 549 -26.63 0.60 20.08
N GLY A 550 -26.21 0.15 21.27
CA GLY A 550 -25.79 -1.23 21.51
C GLY A 550 -24.73 -1.31 22.62
N ASP A 551 -24.52 -2.51 23.16
CA ASP A 551 -23.35 -2.79 23.96
C ASP A 551 -22.24 -3.31 23.04
N TRP A 552 -21.12 -2.61 23.02
CA TRP A 552 -19.98 -2.87 22.13
C TRP A 552 -18.74 -3.33 22.90
N SER A 553 -18.85 -3.57 24.20
CA SER A 553 -17.70 -3.79 25.09
C SER A 553 -17.15 -5.22 25.07
N HIS A 554 -18.01 -6.21 24.83
CA HIS A 554 -17.68 -7.65 24.89
C HIS A 554 -18.19 -8.41 23.67
N MET A 555 -17.87 -7.91 22.47
CA MET A 555 -18.27 -8.55 21.23
C MET A 555 -17.36 -9.73 20.91
N GLN A 556 -17.86 -10.72 20.15
CA GLN A 556 -17.02 -11.81 19.66
C GLN A 556 -16.33 -11.38 18.36
N PRO A 557 -15.04 -11.75 18.16
CA PRO A 557 -14.40 -11.57 16.87
C PRO A 557 -15.13 -12.36 15.78
N THR A 558 -15.11 -11.85 14.55
CA THR A 558 -15.77 -12.51 13.40
C THR A 558 -15.16 -13.89 13.16
N SER A 559 -15.97 -14.94 13.23
CA SER A 559 -15.53 -16.29 12.89
C SER A 559 -15.57 -16.52 11.37
N VAL A 560 -14.53 -17.17 10.85
CA VAL A 560 -14.44 -17.60 9.45
C VAL A 560 -14.58 -19.11 9.42
N ALA A 561 -15.78 -19.60 9.14
CA ALA A 561 -16.09 -21.02 9.10
C ALA A 561 -15.55 -21.68 7.82
N LEU A 562 -15.62 -20.95 6.70
CA LEU A 562 -15.16 -21.40 5.40
C LEU A 562 -14.18 -20.36 4.83
N PRO A 563 -12.86 -20.52 5.07
CA PRO A 563 -11.87 -19.64 4.48
C PRO A 563 -11.86 -19.83 2.96
N LYS A 564 -11.50 -18.77 2.25
CA LYS A 564 -11.45 -18.85 0.79
C LYS A 564 -10.34 -19.85 0.39
N PRO A 565 -10.62 -20.82 -0.50
CA PRO A 565 -9.58 -21.73 -0.98
C PRO A 565 -8.47 -20.94 -1.67
N ARG A 566 -7.24 -21.41 -1.49
CA ARG A 566 -6.08 -20.92 -2.23
C ARG A 566 -6.37 -20.96 -3.73
N ASP A 567 -6.03 -19.89 -4.43
CA ASP A 567 -6.12 -19.87 -5.89
C ASP A 567 -5.14 -20.90 -6.46
N ALA A 568 -5.67 -21.93 -7.10
CA ALA A 568 -4.86 -23.02 -7.67
C ALA A 568 -3.92 -22.53 -8.78
N ASN A 569 -4.15 -21.33 -9.33
CA ASN A 569 -3.27 -20.72 -10.31
C ASN A 569 -2.10 -19.95 -9.69
N LYS A 570 -2.12 -19.66 -8.38
CA LYS A 570 -1.03 -18.98 -7.68
C LYS A 570 0.01 -19.97 -7.14
N CYS A 571 1.28 -19.63 -7.35
CA CYS A 571 2.42 -20.48 -7.02
C CYS A 571 2.61 -20.72 -5.53
N TYR A 572 2.32 -19.71 -4.68
CA TYR A 572 2.32 -19.80 -3.21
C TYR A 572 1.17 -18.95 -2.63
N ASP A 573 0.83 -19.18 -1.35
CA ASP A 573 0.02 -18.22 -0.58
C ASP A 573 1.01 -17.34 0.17
N ASP A 574 1.09 -16.06 -0.20
CA ASP A 574 2.14 -15.16 0.30
C ASP A 574 2.02 -14.88 1.80
N VAL A 575 0.80 -15.00 2.36
CA VAL A 575 0.61 -14.94 3.81
C VAL A 575 1.25 -16.15 4.48
N ASP A 576 0.93 -17.36 3.99
CA ASP A 576 1.50 -18.58 4.54
C ASP A 576 3.01 -18.63 4.33
N ARG A 577 3.51 -18.20 3.17
CA ARG A 577 4.94 -18.12 2.87
C ARG A 577 5.63 -17.16 3.83
N TYR A 578 5.14 -15.92 3.95
CA TYR A 578 5.71 -14.93 4.84
C TYR A 578 5.72 -15.42 6.29
N MET A 579 4.60 -15.98 6.76
CA MET A 579 4.50 -16.51 8.12
C MET A 579 5.43 -17.71 8.30
N THR A 580 5.52 -18.63 7.35
CA THR A 580 6.34 -19.86 7.45
C THR A 580 7.83 -19.55 7.41
N GLU A 581 8.29 -18.75 6.44
CA GLU A 581 9.69 -18.35 6.32
C GLU A 581 10.18 -17.56 7.54
N ASN A 582 9.31 -16.73 8.11
CA ASN A 582 9.67 -15.88 9.26
C ASN A 582 9.40 -16.51 10.63
N THR A 583 8.59 -17.58 10.73
CA THR A 583 8.41 -18.35 11.99
C THR A 583 9.32 -19.58 12.09
N LEU A 584 9.71 -20.20 10.97
CA LEU A 584 10.65 -21.33 10.95
C LEU A 584 12.07 -20.94 11.40
N ALA A 585 12.43 -19.65 11.36
CA ALA A 585 13.67 -19.14 11.93
C ALA A 585 13.80 -19.40 13.45
N GLU A 586 12.68 -19.60 14.17
CA GLU A 586 12.70 -20.02 15.58
C GLU A 586 12.82 -21.55 15.75
N GLY A 587 12.32 -22.34 14.79
CA GLY A 587 12.33 -23.81 14.86
C GLY A 587 13.72 -24.42 14.67
N LEU A 588 14.49 -23.91 13.70
CA LEU A 588 15.83 -24.45 13.38
C LEU A 588 16.89 -24.04 14.42
N ALA A 589 16.70 -22.93 15.14
CA ALA A 589 17.59 -22.51 16.22
C ALA A 589 17.41 -23.32 17.52
N LEU A 590 16.28 -24.03 17.68
CA LEU A 590 16.00 -24.89 18.84
C LEU A 590 16.42 -26.35 18.60
N ASP A 591 16.40 -26.84 17.35
CA ASP A 591 16.81 -28.21 17.03
C ASP A 591 18.34 -28.42 16.95
N GLU A 592 19.14 -27.37 16.69
CA GLU A 592 20.60 -27.47 16.79
C GLU A 592 21.12 -27.46 18.25
N LYS A 593 20.29 -27.11 19.24
CA LYS A 593 20.67 -27.14 20.67
C LYS A 593 20.09 -28.32 21.46
N SER A 594 19.16 -29.07 20.90
CA SER A 594 18.55 -30.25 21.54
C SER A 594 19.30 -31.57 21.26
N SER A 595 20.23 -31.61 20.29
CA SER A 595 20.96 -32.83 19.89
C SER A 595 22.23 -33.15 20.71
N HIS A 596 22.54 -32.40 21.77
CA HIS A 596 23.75 -32.60 22.60
C HIS A 596 23.53 -32.96 24.08
N TYR A 597 22.31 -33.29 24.51
CA TYR A 597 22.06 -33.84 25.84
C TYR A 597 21.16 -35.08 25.77
N GLY A 598 21.76 -36.24 25.57
CA GLY A 598 21.02 -37.51 25.56
C GLY A 598 21.90 -38.75 25.37
N SER A 599 22.90 -38.96 26.22
CA SER A 599 23.57 -40.28 26.34
C SER A 599 24.41 -40.39 27.61
N TRP A 600 23.79 -40.40 28.79
CA TRP A 600 24.36 -41.00 30.01
C TRP A 600 23.22 -41.48 30.91
N MET A 601 22.69 -42.68 30.63
CA MET A 601 22.03 -43.60 31.58
C MET A 601 21.61 -44.87 30.84
N THR A 602 22.57 -45.75 30.55
CA THR A 602 22.58 -47.22 30.74
C THR A 602 23.78 -47.82 30.05
#